data_AF-A0AAV4K339-F1
#
_entry.id   AF-A0AAV4K339-F1
#
_cell.length_a   1.000
_cell.length_b   1.000
_cell.length_c   1.000
_cell.angle_alpha   90.00
_cell.angle_beta   90.00
_cell.angle_gamma   90.00
#
_symmetry.space_group_name_H-M   'P 1'
#
loop_
_entity.id
_entity.type
_entity.pdbx_description
1 polymer ?
#
loop_
_entity_poly.entity_id
_entity_poly.type
_entity_poly.pdbx_seq_one_letter_code
_entity_poly.pdbx_strand_id
1 'polypeptide(L)'
;MMESFLVDAENSLHHRSSNMQNNSQGSSGEDSEDDPLDDPFLYDKFLPDPAWAKVNKEEAEAKPKILVDPGPFRYNQRVFVTSLPAMMLVLAFGGETLILMGAIGTTAVALVSQLGDSRRCVIAFVVIFIPSHMYIIASVLPLLWLSVWHSLLLVLVNVFVVLTACWVMLQFKAFRMEEPGLCSVAEQMLFTVYPLVCTCLVCWGLGAVLPASVIPTVFSFLWFILLQLYLAPTLSSFRVHATTDENLDVVQVPIVAVTVIVFICLGPFLFVFLSLIVPSTGSFSVISVVHFVFILSLTLFLSTLLSIRQIFEYLGLPFTTAIYGRWASGLVCTAICYPVLKAYGFDSHFLPLLPVAIAIFATLGVVLAFKKRQVIMAGLAFVLISSLIGLFVLWIQRMPHNLQYPSSR
;
A
#
# COMPACT_ATOMS: atom_id res chain seq x y z
N MET A 1 -1.67 -7.69 19.89
CA MET A 1 -1.74 -7.30 18.46
C MET A 1 -3.19 -7.31 17.95
N MET A 2 -3.97 -8.38 18.13
CA MET A 2 -5.39 -8.40 17.72
C MET A 2 -6.28 -7.43 18.55
N GLU A 3 -5.96 -7.22 19.82
CA GLU A 3 -6.70 -6.33 20.72
C GLU A 3 -6.61 -4.84 20.34
N SER A 4 -5.44 -4.36 19.88
CA SER A 4 -5.30 -2.97 19.44
C SER A 4 -6.13 -2.66 18.18
N PHE A 5 -6.33 -3.64 17.30
CA PHE A 5 -7.23 -3.49 16.15
C PHE A 5 -8.71 -3.35 16.55
N LEU A 6 -9.13 -3.96 17.67
CA LEU A 6 -10.49 -3.80 18.18
C LEU A 6 -10.68 -2.42 18.81
N VAL A 7 -9.71 -1.94 19.60
CA VAL A 7 -9.75 -0.61 20.23
C VAL A 7 -9.83 0.52 19.19
N ASP A 8 -9.06 0.46 18.10
CA ASP A 8 -9.14 1.46 17.02
C ASP A 8 -10.49 1.43 16.28
N ALA A 9 -11.08 0.24 16.10
CA ALA A 9 -12.38 0.08 15.44
C ALA A 9 -13.55 0.57 16.34
N GLU A 10 -13.45 0.35 17.66
CA GLU A 10 -14.45 0.75 18.65
C GLU A 10 -14.44 2.27 18.87
N ASN A 11 -13.27 2.89 18.93
CA ASN A 11 -13.12 4.36 18.99
C ASN A 11 -13.69 5.07 17.74
N SER A 12 -13.59 4.44 16.56
CA SER A 12 -14.19 4.94 15.32
C SER A 12 -15.73 4.97 15.37
N LEU A 13 -16.34 3.97 16.01
CA LEU A 13 -17.81 3.88 16.16
C LEU A 13 -18.37 4.93 17.11
N HIS A 14 -17.71 5.18 18.26
CA HIS A 14 -18.21 6.13 19.26
C HIS A 14 -18.22 7.58 18.77
N HIS A 15 -17.22 8.01 18.01
CA HIS A 15 -17.16 9.37 17.46
C HIS A 15 -18.32 9.72 16.51
N ARG A 16 -19.00 8.72 15.94
CA ARG A 16 -20.15 8.92 15.04
C ARG A 16 -21.44 9.30 15.77
N SER A 17 -21.46 9.26 17.11
CA SER A 17 -22.68 9.41 17.92
C SER A 17 -22.83 10.75 18.66
N SER A 18 -21.77 11.55 18.80
CA SER A 18 -21.74 12.68 19.75
C SER A 18 -22.02 14.06 19.17
N ASN A 19 -21.98 14.25 17.85
CA ASN A 19 -22.06 15.57 17.22
C ASN A 19 -23.41 15.82 16.55
N MET A 20 -24.45 16.04 17.36
CA MET A 20 -25.73 16.52 16.85
C MET A 20 -26.45 17.44 17.86
N GLN A 21 -25.95 18.66 18.05
CA GLN A 21 -26.78 19.78 18.54
C GLN A 21 -26.15 21.18 18.34
N ASN A 22 -27.05 22.14 18.12
CA ASN A 22 -26.90 23.61 18.10
C ASN A 22 -26.19 24.28 16.92
N ASN A 23 -27.02 24.91 16.07
CA ASN A 23 -26.66 26.14 15.35
C ASN A 23 -27.93 26.96 15.04
N SER A 24 -28.03 28.22 15.49
CA SER A 24 -29.13 29.14 15.12
C SER A 24 -28.88 30.61 15.51
N GLN A 25 -29.29 31.54 14.61
CA GLN A 25 -29.43 33.01 14.77
C GLN A 25 -28.12 33.84 14.83
N GLY A 26 -27.96 35.01 14.19
CA GLY A 26 -28.80 35.71 13.18
C GLY A 26 -29.20 37.15 13.57
N SER A 27 -28.55 38.18 13.01
CA SER A 27 -28.82 39.65 13.15
C SER A 27 -27.84 40.46 12.24
N SER A 28 -27.98 41.75 11.87
CA SER A 28 -29.13 42.67 11.62
C SER A 28 -28.63 44.09 11.22
N GLY A 29 -29.25 44.76 10.23
CA GLY A 29 -29.08 46.21 9.94
C GLY A 29 -27.88 46.60 9.04
N GLU A 30 -27.80 47.79 8.42
CA GLU A 30 -28.70 48.97 8.34
C GLU A 30 -28.40 49.81 7.07
N ASP A 31 -29.22 50.84 6.78
CA ASP A 31 -29.25 51.63 5.54
C ASP A 31 -28.20 52.76 5.43
N SER A 32 -27.89 53.21 4.20
CA SER A 32 -27.71 54.64 3.86
C SER A 32 -27.63 54.86 2.33
N GLU A 33 -28.52 55.68 1.78
CA GLU A 33 -28.39 56.26 0.42
C GLU A 33 -27.51 57.51 0.49
N ASP A 34 -26.58 57.68 -0.45
CA ASP A 34 -25.87 58.95 -0.70
C ASP A 34 -25.56 59.09 -2.21
N ASP A 35 -25.80 60.28 -2.76
CA ASP A 35 -25.84 60.59 -4.20
C ASP A 35 -24.50 61.19 -4.69
N PRO A 36 -23.76 60.57 -5.62
CA PRO A 36 -22.38 60.98 -5.95
C PRO A 36 -22.29 61.84 -7.22
N LEU A 37 -22.54 63.15 -7.09
CA LEU A 37 -22.29 64.15 -8.14
C LEU A 37 -21.54 65.37 -7.60
N ASP A 38 -20.20 65.27 -7.56
CA ASP A 38 -19.22 66.32 -7.85
C ASP A 38 -17.82 65.96 -7.28
N ASP A 39 -17.08 65.10 -7.98
CA ASP A 39 -15.64 64.90 -7.70
C ASP A 39 -14.83 64.91 -9.02
N PRO A 40 -14.10 66.01 -9.31
CA PRO A 40 -13.43 66.20 -10.61
C PRO A 40 -12.20 65.31 -10.83
N PHE A 41 -11.85 64.42 -9.90
CA PHE A 41 -10.78 63.42 -10.05
C PHE A 41 -11.26 62.05 -10.59
N LEU A 42 -12.53 61.93 -11.01
CA LEU A 42 -13.13 60.67 -11.48
C LEU A 42 -12.61 60.12 -12.83
N TYR A 43 -11.73 60.83 -13.54
CA TYR A 43 -11.27 60.44 -14.88
C TYR A 43 -10.28 59.25 -14.91
N ASP A 44 -9.51 59.00 -13.84
CA ASP A 44 -8.61 57.84 -13.78
C ASP A 44 -9.34 56.51 -13.46
N LYS A 45 -10.64 56.57 -13.12
CA LYS A 45 -11.43 55.40 -12.71
C LYS A 45 -12.03 54.61 -13.89
N PHE A 46 -11.83 55.07 -15.13
CA PHE A 46 -12.44 54.49 -16.35
C PHE A 46 -11.47 53.73 -17.26
N LEU A 47 -10.18 53.66 -16.92
CA LEU A 47 -9.31 52.63 -17.50
C LEU A 47 -9.66 51.28 -16.84
N PRO A 48 -10.08 50.25 -17.60
CA PRO A 48 -10.29 48.94 -17.01
C PRO A 48 -8.95 48.43 -16.46
N ASP A 49 -8.88 48.19 -15.15
CA ASP A 49 -7.74 47.53 -14.49
C ASP A 49 -7.27 46.37 -15.38
N PRO A 50 -6.02 46.37 -15.87
CA PRO A 50 -5.54 45.36 -16.79
C PRO A 50 -5.64 43.99 -16.09
N ALA A 51 -5.91 42.92 -16.85
CA ALA A 51 -6.34 41.64 -16.27
C ALA A 51 -5.41 41.10 -15.15
N TRP A 52 -4.11 41.36 -15.23
CA TRP A 52 -3.13 41.00 -14.20
C TRP A 52 -3.32 41.75 -12.85
N ALA A 53 -3.82 42.99 -12.87
CA ALA A 53 -4.11 43.76 -11.66
C ALA A 53 -5.38 43.24 -10.95
N LYS A 54 -6.35 42.70 -11.71
CA LYS A 54 -7.55 42.07 -11.14
C LYS A 54 -7.24 40.73 -10.47
N VAL A 55 -6.41 39.89 -11.08
CA VAL A 55 -5.94 38.63 -10.45
C VAL A 55 -5.23 38.93 -9.12
N ASN A 56 -4.34 39.93 -9.08
CA ASN A 56 -3.67 40.34 -7.85
C ASN A 56 -4.62 40.92 -6.79
N LYS A 57 -5.72 41.61 -7.19
CA LYS A 57 -6.75 42.07 -6.24
C LYS A 57 -7.60 40.91 -5.72
N GLU A 58 -8.00 39.97 -6.57
CA GLU A 58 -8.76 38.78 -6.13
C GLU A 58 -7.93 37.87 -5.20
N GLU A 59 -6.61 37.75 -5.42
CA GLU A 59 -5.70 37.06 -4.47
C GLU A 59 -5.41 37.88 -3.19
N ALA A 60 -5.40 39.21 -3.25
CA ALA A 60 -5.16 40.08 -2.08
C ALA A 60 -6.41 40.31 -1.22
N GLU A 61 -7.61 40.30 -1.82
CA GLU A 61 -8.91 40.38 -1.15
C GLU A 61 -9.45 38.99 -0.75
N ALA A 62 -8.79 37.91 -1.18
CA ALA A 62 -9.01 36.58 -0.61
C ALA A 62 -8.73 36.64 0.90
N LYS A 63 -9.82 36.60 1.70
CA LYS A 63 -9.79 36.56 3.16
C LYS A 63 -8.64 35.68 3.64
N PRO A 64 -7.80 36.15 4.59
CA PRO A 64 -6.59 35.44 4.98
C PRO A 64 -6.95 33.99 5.29
N LYS A 65 -6.43 33.04 4.48
CA LYS A 65 -6.71 31.61 4.65
C LYS A 65 -6.36 31.27 6.09
N ILE A 66 -7.38 30.98 6.90
CA ILE A 66 -7.17 30.55 8.28
C ILE A 66 -6.57 29.15 8.18
N LEU A 67 -5.24 29.08 8.30
CA LEU A 67 -4.49 27.84 8.15
C LEU A 67 -4.72 26.96 9.38
N VAL A 68 -5.73 26.10 9.30
CA VAL A 68 -6.05 25.10 10.33
C VAL A 68 -5.18 23.88 10.10
N ASP A 69 -4.45 23.43 11.14
CA ASP A 69 -3.71 22.16 11.08
C ASP A 69 -4.70 20.99 11.07
N PRO A 70 -4.75 20.16 10.00
CA PRO A 70 -5.65 19.01 9.94
C PRO A 70 -5.26 17.88 10.92
N GLY A 71 -4.10 17.96 11.59
CA GLY A 71 -3.61 17.00 12.57
C GLY A 71 -2.44 16.15 12.05
N PRO A 72 -1.76 15.38 12.92
CA PRO A 72 -0.60 14.58 12.54
C PRO A 72 -0.98 13.33 11.74
N PHE A 73 -0.07 12.88 10.86
CA PHE A 73 -0.24 11.64 10.11
C PHE A 73 -0.26 10.41 11.04
N ARG A 74 -1.36 9.65 10.98
CA ARG A 74 -1.66 8.58 11.96
C ARG A 74 -0.92 7.27 11.69
N TYR A 75 -0.46 7.05 10.46
CA TYR A 75 -0.07 5.72 9.98
C TYR A 75 1.44 5.48 9.90
N ASN A 76 2.24 6.25 10.65
CA ASN A 76 3.70 6.16 10.69
C ASN A 76 4.23 4.74 10.88
N GLN A 77 3.68 3.96 11.83
CA GLN A 77 4.12 2.59 12.08
C GLN A 77 3.87 1.65 10.88
N ARG A 78 2.73 1.80 10.19
CA ARG A 78 2.38 1.00 9.01
C ARG A 78 3.34 1.26 7.86
N VAL A 79 3.59 2.54 7.58
CA VAL A 79 4.51 2.99 6.53
C VAL A 79 5.95 2.55 6.81
N PHE A 80 6.44 2.72 8.04
CA PHE A 80 7.80 2.33 8.43
C PHE A 80 8.05 0.82 8.33
N VAL A 81 7.13 -0.02 8.85
CA VAL A 81 7.29 -1.49 8.78
C VAL A 81 7.29 -1.97 7.32
N THR A 82 6.46 -1.36 6.47
CA THR A 82 6.36 -1.69 5.05
C THR A 82 7.59 -1.24 4.26
N SER A 83 8.14 -0.06 4.57
CA SER A 83 9.29 0.49 3.86
C SER A 83 10.61 -0.15 4.27
N LEU A 84 10.76 -0.61 5.51
CA LEU A 84 12.04 -1.06 6.07
C LEU A 84 12.82 -2.02 5.16
N PRO A 85 12.25 -3.11 4.61
CA PRO A 85 13.01 -4.02 3.73
C PRO A 85 13.49 -3.36 2.42
N ALA A 86 12.65 -2.51 1.81
CA ALA A 86 13.02 -1.76 0.61
C ALA A 86 14.01 -0.63 0.91
N MET A 87 13.89 0.01 2.08
CA MET A 87 14.80 1.05 2.56
C MET A 87 16.19 0.49 2.83
N MET A 88 16.32 -0.71 3.40
CA MET A 88 17.61 -1.40 3.53
C MET A 88 18.27 -1.64 2.17
N LEU A 89 17.50 -2.03 1.16
CA LEU A 89 18.01 -2.25 -0.20
C LEU A 89 18.43 -0.94 -0.90
N VAL A 90 17.67 0.14 -0.73
CA VAL A 90 18.02 1.47 -1.26
C VAL A 90 19.24 2.06 -0.53
N LEU A 91 19.36 1.86 0.78
CA LEU A 91 20.56 2.24 1.55
C LEU A 91 21.79 1.41 1.12
N ALA A 92 21.62 0.13 0.77
CA ALA A 92 22.71 -0.68 0.22
C ALA A 92 23.22 -0.16 -1.14
N PHE A 93 22.34 0.39 -2.00
CA PHE A 93 22.76 1.07 -3.23
C PHE A 93 23.46 2.42 -2.97
N GLY A 94 22.98 3.18 -2.00
CA GLY A 94 23.57 4.48 -1.63
C GLY A 94 24.83 4.39 -0.76
N GLY A 95 25.11 3.21 -0.18
CA GLY A 95 26.26 2.96 0.68
C GLY A 95 26.40 3.91 1.87
N GLU A 96 27.63 4.01 2.37
CA GLU A 96 27.99 4.85 3.52
C GLU A 96 27.71 6.34 3.27
N THR A 97 27.85 6.81 2.03
CA THR A 97 27.63 8.21 1.68
C THR A 97 26.17 8.63 1.86
N LEU A 98 25.21 7.81 1.41
CA LEU A 98 23.79 8.12 1.61
C LEU A 98 23.40 8.09 3.10
N ILE A 99 23.98 7.16 3.88
CA ILE A 99 23.79 7.11 5.34
C ILE A 99 24.33 8.40 6.00
N LEU A 100 25.53 8.85 5.60
CA LEU A 100 26.14 10.09 6.10
C LEU A 100 25.32 11.33 5.72
N MET A 101 24.87 11.44 4.47
CA MET A 101 23.98 12.52 4.02
C MET A 101 22.67 12.53 4.81
N GLY A 102 22.09 11.35 5.05
CA GLY A 102 20.91 11.19 5.90
C GLY A 102 21.14 11.67 7.33
N ALA A 103 22.23 11.25 7.97
CA ALA A 103 22.56 11.61 9.35
C ALA A 103 22.84 13.11 9.53
N ILE A 104 23.66 13.70 8.64
CA ILE A 104 23.90 15.16 8.61
C ILE A 104 22.58 15.89 8.36
N GLY A 105 21.78 15.40 7.42
CA GLY A 105 20.50 15.96 7.03
C GLY A 105 19.49 16.01 8.17
N THR A 106 19.27 14.88 8.85
CA THR A 106 18.39 14.80 10.02
C THR A 106 18.87 15.68 11.16
N THR A 107 20.19 15.78 11.35
CA THR A 107 20.79 16.66 12.37
C THR A 107 20.52 18.14 12.06
N ALA A 108 20.70 18.56 10.81
CA ALA A 108 20.42 19.93 10.37
C ALA A 108 18.93 20.28 10.51
N VAL A 109 18.02 19.38 10.09
CA VAL A 109 16.57 19.57 10.28
C VAL A 109 16.19 19.64 11.76
N ALA A 110 16.80 18.81 12.62
CA ALA A 110 16.56 18.86 14.06
C ALA A 110 17.03 20.18 14.71
N LEU A 111 18.21 20.69 14.31
CA LEU A 111 18.72 21.99 14.76
C LEU A 111 17.79 23.14 14.33
N VAL A 112 17.32 23.14 13.08
CA VAL A 112 16.36 24.15 12.59
C VAL A 112 15.02 24.02 13.31
N SER A 113 14.59 22.81 13.67
CA SER A 113 13.38 22.57 14.45
C SER A 113 13.46 23.12 15.88
N GLN A 114 14.63 23.11 16.51
CA GLN A 114 14.86 23.73 17.82
C GLN A 114 14.78 25.27 17.78
N LEU A 115 15.00 25.89 16.62
CA LEU A 115 14.83 27.34 16.43
C LEU A 115 13.35 27.76 16.28
N GLY A 116 12.40 26.83 16.31
CA GLY A 116 10.95 27.10 16.32
C GLY A 116 10.33 27.48 14.97
N ASP A 117 11.13 27.76 13.93
CA ASP A 117 10.61 28.09 12.60
C ASP A 117 10.29 26.83 11.78
N SER A 118 9.03 26.40 11.88
CA SER A 118 8.53 25.22 11.17
C SER A 118 8.57 25.32 9.63
N ARG A 119 8.60 26.53 9.05
CA ARG A 119 8.78 26.71 7.58
C ARG A 119 10.22 26.44 7.17
N ARG A 120 11.18 26.96 7.94
CA ARG A 120 12.62 26.69 7.69
C ARG A 120 12.95 25.20 7.78
N CYS A 121 12.24 24.43 8.62
CA CYS A 121 12.41 22.97 8.69
C CYS A 121 12.10 22.29 7.34
N VAL A 122 11.00 22.70 6.69
CA VAL A 122 10.59 22.18 5.38
C VAL A 122 11.61 22.56 4.31
N ILE A 123 12.03 23.84 4.29
CA ILE A 123 13.05 24.33 3.34
C ILE A 123 14.37 23.57 3.53
N ALA A 124 14.84 23.42 4.76
CA ALA A 124 16.06 22.66 5.07
C ALA A 124 15.96 21.20 4.59
N PHE A 125 14.84 20.52 4.88
CA PHE A 125 14.58 19.17 4.39
C PHE A 125 14.66 19.10 2.85
N VAL A 126 14.00 20.00 2.12
CA VAL A 126 14.02 20.01 0.65
C VAL A 126 15.44 20.25 0.10
N VAL A 127 16.19 21.19 0.68
CA VAL A 127 17.58 21.49 0.30
C VAL A 127 18.52 20.31 0.51
N ILE A 128 18.27 19.48 1.52
CA ILE A 128 19.03 18.24 1.79
C ILE A 128 18.53 17.07 0.91
N PHE A 129 17.22 16.99 0.69
CA PHE A 129 16.58 15.91 -0.04
C PHE A 129 16.98 15.89 -1.51
N ILE A 130 17.01 17.05 -2.19
CA ILE A 130 17.33 17.12 -3.62
C ILE A 130 18.74 16.53 -3.92
N PRO A 131 19.84 16.94 -3.26
CA PRO A 131 21.14 16.29 -3.42
C PRO A 131 21.13 14.79 -3.10
N SER A 132 20.45 14.39 -2.02
CA SER A 132 20.38 12.98 -1.60
C SER A 132 19.64 12.12 -2.65
N HIS A 133 18.56 12.66 -3.23
CA HIS A 133 17.76 12.04 -4.29
C HIS A 133 18.55 11.94 -5.60
N MET A 134 19.25 13.00 -6.00
CA MET A 134 20.14 12.96 -7.17
C MET A 134 21.27 11.95 -6.98
N TYR A 135 21.85 11.86 -5.78
CA TYR A 135 22.90 10.90 -5.45
C TYR A 135 22.44 9.43 -5.55
N ILE A 136 21.29 9.07 -4.96
CA ILE A 136 20.79 7.68 -5.04
C ILE A 136 20.43 7.28 -6.48
N ILE A 137 19.85 8.19 -7.28
CA ILE A 137 19.62 7.93 -8.71
C ILE A 137 20.96 7.76 -9.45
N ALA A 138 21.96 8.60 -9.19
CA ALA A 138 23.29 8.48 -9.78
C ALA A 138 24.02 7.17 -9.39
N SER A 139 23.79 6.63 -8.19
CA SER A 139 24.38 5.34 -7.75
C SER A 139 23.73 4.12 -8.42
N VAL A 140 22.45 4.20 -8.80
CA VAL A 140 21.70 3.14 -9.49
C VAL A 140 21.88 3.22 -11.01
N LEU A 141 22.15 4.40 -11.56
CA LEU A 141 22.35 4.65 -12.99
C LEU A 141 23.36 3.70 -13.70
N PRO A 142 24.51 3.31 -13.11
CA PRO A 142 25.45 2.37 -13.72
C PRO A 142 24.84 1.01 -14.11
N LEU A 143 23.76 0.57 -13.45
CA LEU A 143 23.10 -0.70 -13.76
C LEU A 143 22.46 -0.69 -15.16
N LEU A 144 22.16 0.49 -15.73
CA LEU A 144 21.69 0.63 -17.11
C LEU A 144 22.74 0.16 -18.13
N TRP A 145 24.04 0.27 -17.82
CA TRP A 145 25.11 -0.24 -18.68
C TRP A 145 25.17 -1.77 -18.69
N LEU A 146 24.65 -2.44 -17.66
CA LEU A 146 24.51 -3.91 -17.63
C LEU A 146 23.28 -4.37 -18.42
N SER A 147 22.16 -3.66 -18.32
CA SER A 147 20.96 -3.94 -19.11
C SER A 147 19.95 -2.80 -19.07
N VAL A 148 19.30 -2.54 -20.21
CA VAL A 148 18.17 -1.58 -20.34
C VAL A 148 17.01 -1.95 -19.40
N TRP A 149 16.84 -3.22 -19.04
CA TRP A 149 15.78 -3.65 -18.10
C TRP A 149 15.94 -3.06 -16.69
N HIS A 150 17.14 -2.61 -16.29
CA HIS A 150 17.34 -1.88 -15.03
C HIS A 150 16.71 -0.46 -15.05
N SER A 151 16.20 0.03 -16.18
CA SER A 151 15.37 1.24 -16.21
C SER A 151 14.13 1.13 -15.33
N LEU A 152 13.53 -0.06 -15.23
CA LEU A 152 12.41 -0.32 -14.31
C LEU A 152 12.85 -0.22 -12.85
N LEU A 153 14.05 -0.69 -12.51
CA LEU A 153 14.61 -0.53 -11.16
C LEU A 153 14.85 0.96 -10.84
N LEU A 154 15.40 1.74 -11.79
CA LEU A 154 15.60 3.17 -11.61
C LEU A 154 14.27 3.89 -11.35
N VAL A 155 13.20 3.56 -12.11
CA VAL A 155 11.85 4.09 -11.88
C VAL A 155 11.32 3.69 -10.50
N LEU A 156 11.48 2.42 -10.08
CA LEU A 156 11.06 1.96 -8.77
C LEU A 156 11.79 2.65 -7.61
N VAL A 157 13.12 2.81 -7.70
CA VAL A 157 13.91 3.55 -6.71
C VAL A 157 13.51 5.02 -6.68
N ASN A 158 13.28 5.65 -7.83
CA ASN A 158 12.82 7.03 -7.91
C ASN A 158 11.48 7.23 -7.21
N VAL A 159 10.47 6.41 -7.55
CA VAL A 159 9.13 6.49 -6.92
C VAL A 159 9.21 6.16 -5.43
N PHE A 160 10.03 5.20 -5.01
CA PHE A 160 10.23 4.88 -3.59
C PHE A 160 10.82 6.07 -2.82
N VAL A 161 11.86 6.71 -3.34
CA VAL A 161 12.54 7.85 -2.69
C VAL A 161 11.61 9.06 -2.62
N VAL A 162 10.87 9.36 -3.69
CA VAL A 162 9.85 10.44 -3.71
C VAL A 162 8.73 10.17 -2.70
N LEU A 163 8.16 8.96 -2.66
CA LEU A 163 7.10 8.64 -1.69
C LEU A 163 7.61 8.61 -0.24
N THR A 164 8.85 8.19 -0.02
CA THR A 164 9.51 8.30 1.29
C THR A 164 9.67 9.77 1.70
N ALA A 165 10.00 10.65 0.76
CA ALA A 165 10.04 12.10 0.99
C ALA A 165 8.66 12.67 1.32
N CYS A 166 7.60 12.25 0.61
CA CYS A 166 6.23 12.62 0.95
C CYS A 166 5.87 12.19 2.39
N TRP A 167 6.24 10.98 2.80
CA TRP A 167 6.01 10.50 4.18
C TRP A 167 6.75 11.34 5.24
N VAL A 168 7.99 11.77 4.98
CA VAL A 168 8.72 12.68 5.87
C VAL A 168 8.10 14.08 5.87
N MET A 169 7.66 14.58 4.71
CA MET A 169 7.01 15.89 4.58
C MET A 169 5.73 15.99 5.40
N LEU A 170 4.93 14.91 5.48
CA LEU A 170 3.72 14.85 6.31
C LEU A 170 3.99 15.05 7.82
N GLN A 171 5.22 14.88 8.29
CA GLN A 171 5.54 15.12 9.71
C GLN A 171 5.58 16.63 10.02
N PHE A 172 5.97 17.48 9.06
CA PHE A 172 6.11 18.92 9.28
C PHE A 172 4.75 19.62 9.40
N LYS A 173 4.54 20.33 10.51
CA LYS A 173 3.30 21.08 10.76
C LYS A 173 3.06 22.20 9.73
N ALA A 174 4.11 22.92 9.32
CA ALA A 174 3.99 23.98 8.31
C ALA A 174 3.38 23.46 7.01
N PHE A 175 3.93 22.37 6.47
CA PHE A 175 3.44 21.75 5.24
C PHE A 175 1.98 21.29 5.34
N ARG A 176 1.59 20.69 6.47
CA ARG A 176 0.20 20.26 6.73
C ARG A 176 -0.80 21.41 6.79
N MET A 177 -0.38 22.58 7.30
CA MET A 177 -1.21 23.78 7.37
C MET A 177 -1.32 24.51 6.03
N GLU A 178 -0.25 24.51 5.24
CA GLU A 178 -0.18 25.24 3.97
C GLU A 178 -0.82 24.47 2.81
N GLU A 179 -0.56 23.15 2.72
CA GLU A 179 -0.96 22.31 1.59
C GLU A 179 -1.73 21.04 2.03
N PRO A 180 -2.91 21.18 2.68
CA PRO A 180 -3.70 20.03 3.16
C PRO A 180 -4.22 19.13 2.02
N GLY A 181 -4.39 19.70 0.81
CA GLY A 181 -4.74 18.94 -0.40
C GLY A 181 -3.62 17.98 -0.81
N LEU A 182 -2.38 18.47 -0.89
CA LEU A 182 -1.21 17.62 -1.15
C LEU A 182 -0.98 16.59 -0.05
N CYS A 183 -1.26 16.94 1.21
CA CYS A 183 -1.17 15.99 2.32
C CYS A 183 -2.14 14.80 2.16
N SER A 184 -3.37 15.07 1.71
CA SER A 184 -4.38 14.03 1.41
C SER A 184 -3.95 13.13 0.25
N VAL A 185 -3.42 13.72 -0.84
CA VAL A 185 -2.91 12.96 -2.00
C VAL A 185 -1.68 12.13 -1.61
N ALA A 186 -0.78 12.66 -0.79
CA ALA A 186 0.40 11.94 -0.29
C ALA A 186 0.00 10.75 0.60
N GLU A 187 -0.92 10.93 1.54
CA GLU A 187 -1.48 9.84 2.35
C GLU A 187 -2.10 8.74 1.47
N GLN A 188 -2.89 9.12 0.46
CA GLN A 188 -3.51 8.20 -0.49
C GLN A 188 -2.47 7.43 -1.34
N MET A 189 -1.39 8.09 -1.81
CA MET A 189 -0.30 7.42 -2.53
C MET A 189 0.51 6.48 -1.63
N LEU A 190 0.71 6.83 -0.35
CA LEU A 190 1.36 5.98 0.65
C LEU A 190 0.56 4.71 0.97
N PHE A 191 -0.76 4.75 0.80
CA PHE A 191 -1.64 3.59 0.97
C PHE A 191 -1.78 2.71 -0.27
N THR A 192 -1.55 3.25 -1.47
CA THR A 192 -1.85 2.57 -2.74
C THR A 192 -0.60 2.20 -3.54
N VAL A 193 0.26 3.17 -3.84
CA VAL A 193 1.46 2.98 -4.68
C VAL A 193 2.65 2.50 -3.88
N TYR A 194 2.85 3.04 -2.67
CA TYR A 194 4.02 2.74 -1.86
C TYR A 194 4.18 1.24 -1.49
N PRO A 195 3.13 0.49 -1.09
CA PRO A 195 3.27 -0.92 -0.75
C PRO A 195 3.61 -1.79 -1.98
N LEU A 196 3.08 -1.42 -3.16
CA LEU A 196 3.44 -2.04 -4.43
C LEU A 196 4.94 -1.82 -4.74
N VAL A 197 5.41 -0.57 -4.67
CA VAL A 197 6.82 -0.23 -4.96
C VAL A 197 7.77 -0.92 -3.97
N CYS A 198 7.42 -0.97 -2.68
CA CYS A 198 8.19 -1.71 -1.68
C CYS A 198 8.28 -3.21 -2.04
N THR A 199 7.15 -3.82 -2.44
CA THR A 199 7.15 -5.23 -2.88
C THR A 199 8.04 -5.44 -4.11
N CYS A 200 7.94 -4.57 -5.13
CA CYS A 200 8.77 -4.67 -6.33
C CYS A 200 10.27 -4.60 -6.02
N LEU A 201 10.70 -3.67 -5.15
CA LEU A 201 12.10 -3.55 -4.74
C LEU A 201 12.59 -4.77 -3.95
N VAL A 202 11.79 -5.28 -3.02
CA VAL A 202 12.12 -6.52 -2.27
C VAL A 202 12.20 -7.72 -3.20
N CYS A 203 11.26 -7.88 -4.14
CA CYS A 203 11.30 -8.96 -5.13
C CYS A 203 12.46 -8.85 -6.11
N TRP A 204 12.90 -7.63 -6.45
CA TRP A 204 14.12 -7.42 -7.23
C TRP A 204 15.35 -7.91 -6.44
N GLY A 205 15.48 -7.54 -5.17
CA GLY A 205 16.57 -8.00 -4.31
C GLY A 205 16.56 -9.53 -4.10
N LEU A 206 15.39 -10.12 -3.90
CA LEU A 206 15.22 -11.58 -3.84
C LEU A 206 15.55 -12.28 -5.16
N GLY A 207 15.46 -11.58 -6.30
CA GLY A 207 15.89 -12.06 -7.62
C GLY A 207 17.38 -12.38 -7.72
N ALA A 208 18.22 -11.90 -6.80
CA ALA A 208 19.63 -12.26 -6.72
C ALA A 208 19.88 -13.63 -6.07
N VAL A 209 18.90 -14.18 -5.33
CA VAL A 209 19.04 -15.43 -4.55
C VAL A 209 17.99 -16.50 -4.86
N LEU A 210 16.86 -16.12 -5.48
CA LEU A 210 15.80 -17.03 -5.90
C LEU A 210 15.75 -17.17 -7.42
N PRO A 211 15.37 -18.34 -7.96
CA PRO A 211 15.12 -18.50 -9.39
C PRO A 211 14.03 -17.52 -9.89
N ALA A 212 14.25 -16.90 -11.05
CA ALA A 212 13.32 -15.93 -11.63
C ALA A 212 11.88 -16.47 -11.81
N SER A 213 11.71 -17.78 -12.00
CA SER A 213 10.42 -18.47 -12.10
C SER A 213 9.58 -18.44 -10.81
N VAL A 214 10.23 -18.25 -9.65
CA VAL A 214 9.60 -18.22 -8.31
C VAL A 214 9.17 -16.80 -7.93
N ILE A 215 9.83 -15.77 -8.48
CA ILE A 215 9.62 -14.36 -8.13
C ILE A 215 8.14 -13.90 -8.27
N PRO A 216 7.38 -14.24 -9.33
CA PRO A 216 5.97 -13.85 -9.43
C PRO A 216 5.07 -14.39 -8.32
N THR A 217 5.36 -15.60 -7.84
CA THR A 217 4.64 -16.24 -6.74
C THR A 217 4.98 -15.57 -5.41
N VAL A 218 6.26 -15.30 -5.14
CA VAL A 218 6.72 -14.56 -3.95
C VAL A 218 6.15 -13.14 -3.94
N PHE A 219 6.19 -12.45 -5.08
CA PHE A 219 5.58 -11.12 -5.27
C PHE A 219 4.09 -11.12 -4.91
N SER A 220 3.34 -12.11 -5.41
CA SER A 220 1.91 -12.25 -5.12
C SER A 220 1.62 -12.44 -3.63
N PHE A 221 2.43 -13.23 -2.91
CA PHE A 221 2.28 -13.41 -1.46
C PHE A 221 2.68 -12.16 -0.65
N LEU A 222 3.83 -11.56 -0.96
CA LEU A 222 4.31 -10.35 -0.26
C LEU A 222 3.34 -9.18 -0.46
N TRP A 223 2.88 -8.94 -1.70
CA TRP A 223 1.95 -7.86 -1.95
C TRP A 223 0.59 -8.11 -1.29
N PHE A 224 0.09 -9.34 -1.28
CA PHE A 224 -1.14 -9.70 -0.58
C PHE A 224 -1.09 -9.37 0.93
N ILE A 225 0.03 -9.69 1.60
CA ILE A 225 0.23 -9.39 3.03
C ILE A 225 0.16 -7.88 3.27
N LEU A 226 0.82 -7.08 2.41
CA LEU A 226 0.75 -5.63 2.51
C LEU A 226 -0.65 -5.08 2.18
N LEU A 227 -1.34 -5.61 1.16
CA LEU A 227 -2.69 -5.18 0.82
C LEU A 227 -3.70 -5.43 1.96
N GLN A 228 -3.55 -6.49 2.76
CA GLN A 228 -4.37 -6.65 3.98
C GLN A 228 -4.19 -5.49 4.97
N LEU A 229 -2.98 -4.93 5.07
CA LEU A 229 -2.62 -3.88 6.02
C LEU A 229 -3.05 -2.48 5.57
N TYR A 230 -3.25 -2.28 4.25
CA TYR A 230 -3.59 -0.99 3.63
C TYR A 230 -4.99 -0.89 3.00
N LEU A 231 -5.62 -2.01 2.60
CA LEU A 231 -6.99 -2.00 2.03
C LEU A 231 -8.10 -2.22 3.07
N ALA A 232 -7.76 -2.34 4.35
CA ALA A 232 -8.76 -2.21 5.41
C ALA A 232 -9.32 -0.76 5.40
N PRO A 233 -10.63 -0.54 5.59
CA PRO A 233 -11.19 0.81 5.65
C PRO A 233 -10.55 1.58 6.82
N THR A 234 -9.89 2.69 6.50
CA THR A 234 -9.14 3.52 7.44
C THR A 234 -9.49 4.98 7.20
N LEU A 235 -9.86 5.69 8.26
CA LEU A 235 -10.17 7.12 8.23
C LEU A 235 -8.92 7.92 7.83
N SER A 236 -9.07 8.92 6.96
CA SER A 236 -7.97 9.83 6.62
C SER A 236 -7.43 10.56 7.86
N SER A 237 -6.12 10.77 7.90
CA SER A 237 -5.50 11.62 8.92
C SER A 237 -5.95 13.07 8.81
N PHE A 238 -6.36 13.51 7.61
CA PHE A 238 -6.55 14.92 7.26
C PHE A 238 -7.99 15.32 6.94
N ARG A 239 -8.90 14.37 6.69
CA ARG A 239 -10.35 14.63 6.55
C ARG A 239 -11.05 14.47 7.90
N VAL A 240 -11.15 15.56 8.66
CA VAL A 240 -11.76 15.59 10.01
C VAL A 240 -13.15 16.25 10.02
N HIS A 241 -13.53 16.96 8.95
CA HIS A 241 -14.82 17.64 8.86
C HIS A 241 -15.67 16.99 7.77
N ALA A 242 -16.55 16.09 8.18
CA ALA A 242 -17.55 15.51 7.29
C ALA A 242 -18.61 16.58 6.96
N THR A 243 -18.68 17.00 5.70
CA THR A 243 -19.98 17.25 5.09
C THR A 243 -20.73 15.90 5.05
N THR A 244 -22.06 15.92 5.15
CA THR A 244 -22.85 14.71 5.45
C THR A 244 -22.76 13.57 4.42
N ASP A 245 -22.22 13.83 3.23
CA ASP A 245 -22.06 12.87 2.13
C ASP A 245 -20.60 12.50 1.81
N GLU A 246 -19.60 13.10 2.48
CA GLU A 246 -18.19 12.83 2.15
C GLU A 246 -17.64 11.56 2.83
N ASN A 247 -17.15 10.63 1.99
CA ASN A 247 -16.51 9.41 2.51
C ASN A 247 -15.13 9.72 3.09
N LEU A 248 -14.99 9.49 4.40
CA LEU A 248 -13.80 9.83 5.20
C LEU A 248 -12.62 8.85 5.03
N ASP A 249 -12.80 7.76 4.29
CA ASP A 249 -11.74 6.78 4.03
C ASP A 249 -10.53 7.38 3.29
N VAL A 250 -9.31 6.97 3.67
CA VAL A 250 -8.04 7.30 2.97
C VAL A 250 -8.10 6.92 1.50
N VAL A 251 -8.58 5.71 1.22
CA VAL A 251 -8.67 5.15 -0.13
C VAL A 251 -10.14 5.01 -0.51
N GLN A 252 -10.56 5.76 -1.51
CA GLN A 252 -11.93 5.68 -2.03
C GLN A 252 -12.19 4.31 -2.68
N VAL A 253 -13.42 3.80 -2.58
CA VAL A 253 -13.82 2.47 -3.09
C VAL A 253 -13.44 2.20 -4.57
N PRO A 254 -13.55 3.15 -5.53
CA PRO A 254 -13.10 2.93 -6.89
C PRO A 254 -11.60 2.61 -6.99
N ILE A 255 -10.80 3.20 -6.10
CA ILE A 255 -9.35 3.03 -6.07
C ILE A 255 -8.98 1.71 -5.41
N VAL A 256 -9.68 1.31 -4.34
CA VAL A 256 -9.61 -0.04 -3.77
C VAL A 256 -9.90 -1.09 -4.85
N ALA A 257 -10.94 -0.88 -5.66
CA ALA A 257 -11.27 -1.77 -6.78
C ALA A 257 -10.14 -1.85 -7.83
N VAL A 258 -9.58 -0.70 -8.25
CA VAL A 258 -8.43 -0.65 -9.16
C VAL A 258 -7.20 -1.35 -8.57
N THR A 259 -6.84 -1.09 -7.30
CA THR A 259 -5.69 -1.75 -6.65
C THR A 259 -5.87 -3.27 -6.62
N VAL A 260 -7.08 -3.79 -6.33
CA VAL A 260 -7.35 -5.24 -6.36
C VAL A 260 -7.27 -5.81 -7.78
N ILE A 261 -7.73 -5.08 -8.81
CA ILE A 261 -7.56 -5.49 -10.22
C ILE A 261 -6.09 -5.55 -10.61
N VAL A 262 -5.28 -4.54 -10.25
CA VAL A 262 -3.83 -4.54 -10.51
C VAL A 262 -3.16 -5.69 -9.74
N PHE A 263 -3.56 -5.98 -8.51
CA PHE A 263 -3.08 -7.15 -7.76
C PHE A 263 -3.35 -8.48 -8.47
N ILE A 264 -4.57 -8.68 -8.97
CA ILE A 264 -4.95 -9.90 -9.71
C ILE A 264 -4.07 -10.06 -10.97
N CYS A 265 -3.86 -8.98 -11.72
CA CYS A 265 -3.20 -9.00 -13.02
C CYS A 265 -1.67 -8.95 -12.97
N LEU A 266 -1.05 -8.29 -11.99
CA LEU A 266 0.38 -7.97 -12.03
C LEU A 266 1.27 -9.19 -11.77
N GLY A 267 0.88 -10.12 -10.89
CA GLY A 267 1.61 -11.38 -10.68
C GLY A 267 1.72 -12.21 -11.97
N PRO A 268 0.59 -12.53 -12.64
CA PRO A 268 0.58 -13.20 -13.95
C PRO A 268 1.33 -12.42 -15.04
N PHE A 269 1.20 -11.09 -15.07
CA PHE A 269 1.93 -10.24 -16.03
C PHE A 269 3.45 -10.30 -15.81
N LEU A 270 3.90 -10.23 -14.56
CA LEU A 270 5.31 -10.35 -14.17
C LEU A 270 5.88 -11.72 -14.56
N PHE A 271 5.09 -12.80 -14.44
CA PHE A 271 5.50 -14.12 -14.92
C PHE A 271 5.69 -14.16 -16.45
N VAL A 272 4.78 -13.59 -17.23
CA VAL A 272 4.93 -13.50 -18.70
C VAL A 272 6.15 -12.65 -19.06
N PHE A 273 6.31 -11.48 -18.43
CA PHE A 273 7.44 -10.57 -18.63
C PHE A 273 8.80 -11.24 -18.35
N LEU A 274 8.95 -11.92 -17.21
CA LEU A 274 10.16 -12.65 -16.87
C LEU A 274 10.41 -13.84 -17.82
N SER A 275 9.36 -14.56 -18.24
CA SER A 275 9.47 -15.66 -19.20
C SER A 275 9.90 -15.22 -20.61
N LEU A 276 9.69 -13.94 -20.97
CA LEU A 276 10.17 -13.36 -22.24
C LEU A 276 11.62 -12.86 -22.15
N ILE A 277 12.04 -12.37 -20.98
CA ILE A 277 13.37 -11.75 -20.79
C ILE A 277 14.43 -12.77 -20.35
N VAL A 278 14.04 -13.83 -19.65
CA VAL A 278 14.94 -14.85 -19.10
C VAL A 278 14.74 -16.16 -19.89
N PRO A 279 15.41 -16.35 -21.04
CA PRO A 279 15.17 -17.49 -21.94
C PRO A 279 15.61 -18.86 -21.39
N SER A 280 16.11 -18.94 -20.15
CA SER A 280 16.44 -20.22 -19.51
C SER A 280 15.21 -21.05 -19.14
N THR A 281 14.03 -20.42 -19.01
CA THR A 281 12.75 -21.14 -18.94
C THR A 281 12.17 -21.27 -20.34
N GLY A 282 12.12 -22.50 -20.87
CA GLY A 282 11.62 -22.79 -22.23
C GLY A 282 10.30 -22.07 -22.52
N SER A 283 10.37 -21.08 -23.41
CA SER A 283 9.29 -20.12 -23.62
C SER A 283 8.05 -20.83 -24.19
N PHE A 284 6.89 -20.57 -23.56
CA PHE A 284 5.60 -21.17 -23.89
C PHE A 284 5.53 -22.71 -23.83
N SER A 285 6.32 -23.35 -22.98
CA SER A 285 6.09 -24.76 -22.62
C SER A 285 4.74 -24.98 -21.93
N VAL A 286 4.22 -26.21 -21.94
CA VAL A 286 3.01 -26.60 -21.18
C VAL A 286 3.18 -26.29 -19.69
N ILE A 287 4.39 -26.47 -19.14
CA ILE A 287 4.71 -26.13 -17.75
C ILE A 287 4.57 -24.62 -17.50
N SER A 288 4.98 -23.78 -18.46
CA SER A 288 4.83 -22.32 -18.38
C SER A 288 3.36 -21.90 -18.34
N VAL A 289 2.48 -22.58 -19.10
CA VAL A 289 1.02 -22.36 -19.04
C VAL A 289 0.46 -22.78 -17.68
N VAL A 290 0.89 -23.94 -17.16
CA VAL A 290 0.52 -24.43 -15.82
C VAL A 290 0.92 -23.43 -14.72
N HIS A 291 2.12 -22.84 -14.81
CA HIS A 291 2.59 -21.79 -13.89
C HIS A 291 1.75 -20.52 -13.98
N PHE A 292 1.44 -20.05 -15.19
CA PHE A 292 0.58 -18.88 -15.39
C PHE A 292 -0.82 -19.07 -14.79
N VAL A 293 -1.45 -20.23 -15.04
CA VAL A 293 -2.76 -20.57 -14.48
C VAL A 293 -2.71 -20.70 -12.95
N PHE A 294 -1.61 -21.24 -12.41
CA PHE A 294 -1.40 -21.27 -10.96
C PHE A 294 -1.30 -19.87 -10.36
N ILE A 295 -0.48 -18.98 -10.91
CA ILE A 295 -0.31 -17.62 -10.37
C ILE A 295 -1.62 -16.83 -10.50
N LEU A 296 -2.34 -16.95 -11.62
CA LEU A 296 -3.63 -16.29 -11.81
C LEU A 296 -4.71 -16.82 -10.85
N SER A 297 -4.79 -18.15 -10.67
CA SER A 297 -5.71 -18.73 -9.69
C SER A 297 -5.32 -18.40 -8.24
N LEU A 298 -4.01 -18.28 -7.95
CA LEU A 298 -3.50 -17.82 -6.65
C LEU A 298 -3.88 -16.36 -6.39
N THR A 299 -3.63 -15.40 -7.30
CA THR A 299 -4.00 -13.99 -7.08
C THR A 299 -5.51 -13.79 -7.03
N LEU A 300 -6.29 -14.52 -7.82
CA LEU A 300 -7.74 -14.58 -7.69
C LEU A 300 -8.18 -15.14 -6.33
N PHE A 301 -7.58 -16.24 -5.86
CA PHE A 301 -7.90 -16.80 -4.54
C PHE A 301 -7.56 -15.83 -3.41
N LEU A 302 -6.34 -15.30 -3.39
CA LEU A 302 -5.86 -14.34 -2.40
C LEU A 302 -6.70 -13.06 -2.40
N SER A 303 -7.05 -12.51 -3.56
CA SER A 303 -7.92 -11.32 -3.63
C SER A 303 -9.30 -11.60 -3.02
N THR A 304 -9.84 -12.83 -3.14
CA THR A 304 -11.10 -13.17 -2.46
C THR A 304 -11.00 -13.17 -0.92
N LEU A 305 -9.80 -13.24 -0.34
CA LEU A 305 -9.57 -13.22 1.10
C LEU A 305 -9.44 -11.79 1.68
N LEU A 306 -9.28 -10.77 0.82
CA LEU A 306 -9.31 -9.37 1.22
C LEU A 306 -10.75 -8.94 1.59
N SER A 307 -10.91 -7.81 2.28
CA SER A 307 -12.22 -7.24 2.69
C SER A 307 -12.97 -6.58 1.53
N ILE A 308 -13.14 -7.30 0.42
CA ILE A 308 -13.64 -6.82 -0.87
C ILE A 308 -15.16 -6.56 -0.93
N ARG A 309 -15.89 -6.64 0.19
CA ARG A 309 -17.35 -6.49 0.19
C ARG A 309 -17.80 -5.18 -0.48
N GLN A 310 -17.12 -4.08 -0.15
CA GLN A 310 -17.35 -2.75 -0.74
C GLN A 310 -17.14 -2.75 -2.28
N ILE A 311 -16.21 -3.56 -2.80
CA ILE A 311 -15.94 -3.66 -4.24
C ILE A 311 -17.11 -4.36 -4.95
N PHE A 312 -17.65 -5.44 -4.37
CA PHE A 312 -18.80 -6.14 -4.93
C PHE A 312 -20.07 -5.28 -4.89
N GLU A 313 -20.29 -4.54 -3.79
CA GLU A 313 -21.37 -3.57 -3.66
C GLU A 313 -21.23 -2.43 -4.69
N TYR A 314 -20.02 -1.89 -4.89
CA TYR A 314 -19.71 -0.86 -5.90
C TYR A 314 -19.90 -1.35 -7.35
N LEU A 315 -19.55 -2.61 -7.65
CA LEU A 315 -19.75 -3.22 -8.96
C LEU A 315 -21.19 -3.71 -9.21
N GLY A 316 -22.09 -3.58 -8.24
CA GLY A 316 -23.46 -4.10 -8.33
C GLY A 316 -23.53 -5.64 -8.39
N LEU A 317 -22.48 -6.35 -7.96
CA LEU A 317 -22.39 -7.80 -8.02
C LEU A 317 -22.79 -8.45 -6.69
N PRO A 318 -23.57 -9.55 -6.70
CA PRO A 318 -23.91 -10.24 -5.47
C PRO A 318 -22.67 -10.88 -4.85
N PHE A 319 -22.55 -10.80 -3.51
CA PHE A 319 -21.40 -11.36 -2.78
C PHE A 319 -21.24 -12.89 -2.94
N THR A 320 -22.28 -13.60 -3.38
CA THR A 320 -22.21 -15.01 -3.78
C THR A 320 -21.17 -15.24 -4.88
N THR A 321 -20.97 -14.29 -5.80
CA THR A 321 -19.95 -14.36 -6.86
C THR A 321 -18.55 -14.41 -6.28
N ALA A 322 -18.27 -13.66 -5.20
CA ALA A 322 -16.98 -13.72 -4.49
C ALA A 322 -16.73 -15.11 -3.87
N ILE A 323 -17.78 -15.75 -3.36
CA ILE A 323 -17.73 -17.09 -2.76
C ILE A 323 -17.45 -18.14 -3.85
N TYR A 324 -18.15 -18.10 -4.98
CA TYR A 324 -17.87 -19.00 -6.10
C TYR A 324 -16.47 -18.80 -6.67
N GLY A 325 -16.04 -17.54 -6.84
CA GLY A 325 -14.68 -17.19 -7.23
C GLY A 325 -13.63 -17.81 -6.32
N ARG A 326 -13.79 -17.67 -4.98
CA ARG A 326 -12.90 -18.25 -3.96
C ARG A 326 -12.79 -19.77 -4.08
N TRP A 327 -13.91 -20.47 -4.20
CA TRP A 327 -13.90 -21.94 -4.28
C TRP A 327 -13.29 -22.43 -5.60
N ALA A 328 -13.62 -21.81 -6.72
CA ALA A 328 -13.08 -22.19 -8.03
C ALA A 328 -11.57 -21.92 -8.11
N SER A 329 -11.11 -20.72 -7.76
CA SER A 329 -9.70 -20.35 -7.79
C SER A 329 -8.87 -21.12 -6.77
N GLY A 330 -9.38 -21.33 -5.56
CA GLY A 330 -8.74 -22.12 -4.52
C GLY A 330 -8.58 -23.61 -4.92
N LEU A 331 -9.59 -24.21 -5.56
CA LEU A 331 -9.52 -25.59 -6.05
C LEU A 331 -8.48 -25.73 -7.17
N VAL A 332 -8.48 -24.83 -8.15
CA VAL A 332 -7.51 -24.81 -9.25
C VAL A 332 -6.08 -24.61 -8.72
N CYS A 333 -5.88 -23.62 -7.84
CA CYS A 333 -4.60 -23.36 -7.19
C CYS A 333 -4.10 -24.59 -6.41
N THR A 334 -4.97 -25.26 -5.64
CA THR A 334 -4.61 -26.44 -4.83
C THR A 334 -4.26 -27.65 -5.71
N ALA A 335 -5.02 -27.90 -6.78
CA ALA A 335 -4.76 -29.00 -7.71
C ALA A 335 -3.44 -28.82 -8.48
N ILE A 336 -3.09 -27.58 -8.82
CA ILE A 336 -1.91 -27.25 -9.62
C ILE A 336 -0.66 -26.96 -8.75
N CYS A 337 -0.82 -26.79 -7.44
CA CYS A 337 0.27 -26.50 -6.50
C CYS A 337 1.43 -27.52 -6.57
N TYR A 338 1.12 -28.83 -6.61
CA TYR A 338 2.13 -29.89 -6.66
C TYR A 338 3.06 -29.82 -7.90
N PRO A 339 2.55 -29.84 -9.16
CA PRO A 339 3.42 -29.77 -10.33
C PRO A 339 4.22 -28.47 -10.42
N VAL A 340 3.68 -27.34 -9.95
CA VAL A 340 4.40 -26.05 -9.94
C VAL A 340 5.55 -26.05 -8.94
N LEU A 341 5.32 -26.47 -7.70
CA LEU A 341 6.38 -26.56 -6.69
C LEU A 341 7.48 -27.54 -7.11
N LYS A 342 7.11 -28.66 -7.76
CA LYS A 342 8.09 -29.59 -8.34
C LYS A 342 8.90 -28.94 -9.46
N ALA A 343 8.27 -28.17 -10.35
CA ALA A 343 8.95 -27.44 -11.42
C ALA A 343 9.84 -26.28 -10.92
N TYR A 344 9.64 -25.82 -9.68
CA TYR A 344 10.57 -24.91 -8.99
C TYR A 344 11.76 -25.64 -8.34
N GLY A 345 11.84 -26.97 -8.41
CA GLY A 345 12.90 -27.77 -7.79
C GLY A 345 12.69 -28.06 -6.30
N PHE A 346 11.50 -27.83 -5.74
CA PHE A 346 11.18 -28.20 -4.36
C PHE A 346 10.87 -29.70 -4.23
N ASP A 347 11.89 -30.55 -4.40
CA ASP A 347 11.75 -32.00 -4.23
C ASP A 347 11.69 -32.38 -2.74
N SER A 348 10.47 -32.48 -2.21
CA SER A 348 10.19 -33.02 -0.88
C SER A 348 9.30 -34.25 -0.95
N HIS A 349 9.62 -35.29 -0.16
CA HIS A 349 8.76 -36.46 0.01
C HIS A 349 7.34 -36.12 0.53
N PHE A 350 7.15 -34.93 1.10
CA PHE A 350 5.86 -34.44 1.60
C PHE A 350 5.07 -33.62 0.57
N LEU A 351 5.71 -33.20 -0.53
CA LEU A 351 5.08 -32.37 -1.56
C LEU A 351 3.78 -32.99 -2.14
N PRO A 352 3.69 -34.31 -2.41
CA PRO A 352 2.45 -34.93 -2.88
C PRO A 352 1.31 -34.91 -1.86
N LEU A 353 1.62 -34.78 -0.56
CA LEU A 353 0.63 -34.72 0.53
C LEU A 353 0.14 -33.29 0.80
N LEU A 354 0.77 -32.26 0.23
CA LEU A 354 0.41 -30.87 0.45
C LEU A 354 -1.05 -30.54 0.06
N PRO A 355 -1.59 -30.97 -1.11
CA PRO A 355 -3.00 -30.75 -1.44
C PRO A 355 -3.97 -31.41 -0.46
N VAL A 356 -3.58 -32.57 0.09
CA VAL A 356 -4.38 -33.31 1.10
C VAL A 356 -4.39 -32.53 2.42
N ALA A 357 -3.24 -32.03 2.87
CA ALA A 357 -3.16 -31.19 4.06
C ALA A 357 -4.00 -29.90 3.91
N ILE A 358 -3.91 -29.23 2.74
CA ILE A 358 -4.72 -28.04 2.43
C ILE A 358 -6.22 -28.37 2.49
N ALA A 359 -6.66 -29.49 1.90
CA ALA A 359 -8.06 -29.92 1.95
C ALA A 359 -8.54 -30.22 3.38
N ILE A 360 -7.71 -30.86 4.21
CA ILE A 360 -8.04 -31.13 5.62
C ILE A 360 -8.12 -29.82 6.43
N PHE A 361 -7.21 -28.87 6.23
CA PHE A 361 -7.30 -27.55 6.87
C PHE A 361 -8.51 -26.73 6.41
N ALA A 362 -8.82 -26.75 5.10
CA ALA A 362 -9.97 -26.03 4.56
C ALA A 362 -11.30 -26.61 5.07
N THR A 363 -11.44 -27.95 5.09
CA THR A 363 -12.60 -28.61 5.67
C THR A 363 -12.71 -28.35 7.17
N LEU A 364 -11.61 -28.37 7.93
CA LEU A 364 -11.61 -28.03 9.35
C LEU A 364 -12.10 -26.59 9.59
N GLY A 365 -11.61 -25.62 8.80
CA GLY A 365 -12.05 -24.23 8.88
C GLY A 365 -13.54 -24.04 8.61
N VAL A 366 -14.09 -24.71 7.58
CA VAL A 366 -15.54 -24.74 7.32
C VAL A 366 -16.30 -25.34 8.50
N VAL A 367 -15.82 -26.44 9.05
CA VAL A 367 -16.50 -27.17 10.13
C VAL A 367 -16.57 -26.36 11.41
N LEU A 368 -15.50 -25.65 11.76
CA LEU A 368 -15.45 -24.72 12.89
C LEU A 368 -16.36 -23.49 12.71
N ALA A 369 -16.61 -23.05 11.48
CA ALA A 369 -17.50 -21.92 11.20
C ALA A 369 -19.01 -22.27 11.35
N PHE A 370 -19.40 -23.53 11.15
CA PHE A 370 -20.81 -23.96 11.15
C PHE A 370 -21.37 -24.20 12.57
N LYS A 371 -21.78 -23.11 13.24
CA LYS A 371 -22.36 -23.15 14.61
C LYS A 371 -23.66 -23.98 14.77
N LYS A 372 -24.37 -24.36 13.69
CA LYS A 372 -25.76 -24.87 13.74
C LYS A 372 -25.92 -26.35 14.10
N ARG A 373 -24.84 -27.15 14.17
CA ARG A 373 -24.88 -28.61 14.51
C ARG A 373 -23.67 -29.05 15.35
N GLN A 374 -23.48 -28.40 16.51
CA GLN A 374 -22.26 -28.51 17.33
C GLN A 374 -21.75 -29.96 17.54
N VAL A 375 -22.60 -30.93 17.89
CA VAL A 375 -22.14 -32.31 18.21
C VAL A 375 -21.55 -33.04 16.99
N ILE A 376 -22.25 -33.01 15.85
CA ILE A 376 -21.77 -33.67 14.61
C ILE A 376 -20.53 -32.97 14.08
N MET A 377 -20.50 -31.64 14.14
CA MET A 377 -19.35 -30.85 13.69
C MET A 377 -18.14 -31.00 14.62
N ALA A 378 -18.35 -31.17 15.93
CA ALA A 378 -17.27 -31.47 16.89
C ALA A 378 -16.65 -32.85 16.63
N GLY A 379 -17.47 -33.88 16.38
CA GLY A 379 -16.98 -35.21 16.02
C GLY A 379 -16.15 -35.19 14.73
N LEU A 380 -16.62 -34.48 13.70
CA LEU A 380 -15.90 -34.36 12.44
C LEU A 380 -14.64 -33.48 12.57
N ALA A 381 -14.67 -32.41 13.37
CA ALA A 381 -13.48 -31.62 13.70
C ALA A 381 -12.43 -32.45 14.44
N PHE A 382 -12.83 -33.32 15.38
CA PHE A 382 -11.91 -34.23 16.08
C PHE A 382 -11.23 -35.20 15.11
N VAL A 383 -11.97 -35.78 14.15
CA VAL A 383 -11.40 -36.64 13.10
C VAL A 383 -10.40 -35.88 12.23
N LEU A 384 -10.75 -34.66 11.80
CA LEU A 384 -9.85 -33.82 10.99
C LEU A 384 -8.57 -33.42 11.76
N ILE A 385 -8.70 -33.00 13.03
CA ILE A 385 -7.55 -32.68 13.90
C ILE A 385 -6.67 -33.93 14.12
N SER A 386 -7.27 -35.09 14.38
CA SER A 386 -6.52 -36.35 14.52
C SER A 386 -5.78 -36.72 13.23
N SER A 387 -6.39 -36.49 12.06
CA SER A 387 -5.74 -36.72 10.77
C SER A 387 -4.59 -35.75 10.49
N LEU A 388 -4.71 -34.48 10.90
CA LEU A 388 -3.62 -33.50 10.85
C LEU A 388 -2.47 -33.91 11.77
N ILE A 389 -2.76 -34.30 13.01
CA ILE A 389 -1.74 -34.75 13.98
C ILE A 389 -1.00 -35.96 13.41
N GLY A 390 -1.71 -36.96 12.86
CA GLY A 390 -1.07 -38.11 12.21
C GLY A 390 -0.17 -37.71 11.03
N LEU A 391 -0.64 -36.77 10.21
CA LEU A 391 0.13 -36.24 9.07
C LEU A 391 1.36 -35.43 9.52
N PHE A 392 1.25 -34.62 10.57
CA PHE A 392 2.39 -33.92 11.19
C PHE A 392 3.38 -34.88 11.85
N VAL A 393 2.92 -35.94 12.51
CA VAL A 393 3.81 -36.98 13.09
C VAL A 393 4.57 -37.69 11.97
N LEU A 394 3.91 -38.06 10.87
CA LEU A 394 4.56 -38.61 9.68
C LEU A 394 5.56 -37.63 9.04
N TRP A 395 5.27 -36.32 9.07
CA TRP A 395 6.20 -35.29 8.62
C TRP A 395 7.43 -35.19 9.53
N ILE A 396 7.25 -35.16 10.85
CA ILE A 396 8.36 -35.11 11.82
C ILE A 396 9.22 -36.37 11.71
N GLN A 397 8.63 -37.57 11.68
CA GLN A 397 9.35 -38.84 11.58
C GLN A 397 10.18 -39.01 10.30
N ARG A 398 9.81 -38.33 9.21
CA ARG A 398 10.52 -38.37 7.92
C ARG A 398 11.32 -37.09 7.61
N MET A 399 11.31 -36.08 8.49
CA MET A 399 12.28 -34.99 8.38
C MET A 399 13.69 -35.56 8.64
N PRO A 400 14.69 -35.29 7.80
CA PRO A 400 16.06 -35.65 8.11
C PRO A 400 16.52 -34.87 9.34
N HIS A 401 16.61 -35.54 10.49
CA HIS A 401 17.08 -34.94 11.75
C HIS A 401 18.55 -34.50 11.69
N ASN A 402 19.29 -34.99 10.70
CA ASN A 402 20.65 -34.54 10.38
C ASN A 402 20.57 -33.53 9.22
N LEU A 403 20.73 -32.24 9.56
CA LEU A 403 21.10 -31.19 8.60
C LEU A 403 22.53 -31.46 8.11
N GLN A 404 22.69 -32.38 7.17
CA GLN A 404 23.95 -32.53 6.45
C GLN A 404 24.15 -31.27 5.60
N TYR A 405 25.10 -30.43 6.01
CA TYR A 405 25.56 -29.32 5.18
C TYR A 405 25.94 -29.86 3.79
N PRO A 406 25.48 -29.22 2.70
CA PRO A 406 25.93 -29.60 1.37
C PRO A 406 27.44 -29.33 1.30
N SER A 407 28.23 -30.40 1.25
CA SER A 407 29.66 -30.32 0.97
C SER A 407 29.81 -29.68 -0.41
N SER A 408 30.40 -28.49 -0.45
CA SER A 408 30.63 -27.70 -1.66
C SER A 408 31.15 -28.55 -2.83
N ARG A 409 30.47 -28.46 -3.97
CA ARG A 409 30.93 -28.91 -5.28
C ARG A 409 30.81 -27.76 -6.26
#